data_AF-A0A3B0WPI9-F1
#
_entry.id   AF-A0A3B0WPI9-F1
#
_cell.length_a   1.000
_cell.length_b   1.000
_cell.length_c   1.000
_cell.angle_alpha   90.00
_cell.angle_beta   90.00
_cell.angle_gamma   90.00
#
_symmetry.space_group_name_H-M   'P 1'
#
loop_
_entity.id
_entity.type
_entity.pdbx_description
1 polymer ?
#
loop_
_entity_poly.entity_id
_entity_poly.type
_entity_poly.pdbx_seq_one_letter_code
_entity_poly.pdbx_strand_id
1 'polypeptide(L)'
;MHMPRQHQHRKQHKATGFTLIEVIIAMSIFAIVSLLAYSGLNTVMLSKSRTEVSLERLQELQLAMLTLTFDFQHLSVRDGHDALGGLIQKFTTQDSNLIVSFTRSGWRNPAKQPRSTLQRVTYRIDDD
;
A
#
# COMPACT_ATOMS: atom_id res chain seq x y z
N MET A 1 30.10 78.89 40.12
CA MET A 1 30.62 77.51 40.12
C MET A 1 29.90 76.77 38.99
N HIS A 2 30.54 76.63 37.84
CA HIS A 2 29.93 76.26 36.55
C HIS A 2 30.49 74.89 36.13
N MET A 3 29.64 73.87 36.00
CA MET A 3 30.05 72.54 35.53
C MET A 3 29.93 72.46 33.99
N PRO A 4 30.94 71.93 33.28
CA PRO A 4 30.86 71.79 31.83
C PRO A 4 30.03 70.56 31.43
N ARG A 5 29.14 70.75 30.44
CA ARG A 5 28.40 69.68 29.74
C ARG A 5 29.39 68.84 28.91
N GLN A 6 29.52 67.55 29.23
CA GLN A 6 30.20 66.59 28.37
C GLN A 6 29.33 66.28 27.15
N HIS A 7 29.77 66.69 25.95
CA HIS A 7 29.21 66.24 24.69
C HIS A 7 29.66 64.80 24.39
N GLN A 8 28.78 63.84 24.65
CA GLN A 8 28.97 62.45 24.19
C GLN A 8 28.82 62.40 22.66
N HIS A 9 29.93 62.28 21.93
CA HIS A 9 29.93 61.95 20.51
C HIS A 9 29.47 60.50 20.33
N ARG A 10 28.19 60.31 20.00
CA ARG A 10 27.64 59.01 19.59
C ARG A 10 28.28 58.65 18.24
N LYS A 11 29.28 57.76 18.26
CA LYS A 11 29.87 57.19 17.03
C LYS A 11 28.75 56.49 16.26
N GLN A 12 28.29 57.09 15.17
CA GLN A 12 27.40 56.42 14.23
C GLN A 12 28.20 55.33 13.53
N HIS A 13 27.87 54.07 13.80
CA HIS A 13 28.36 52.97 12.99
C HIS A 13 27.83 53.15 11.57
N LYS A 14 28.73 53.36 10.59
CA LYS A 14 28.36 53.29 9.18
C LYS A 14 27.94 51.85 8.88
N ALA A 15 26.67 51.65 8.54
CA ALA A 15 26.19 50.38 8.02
C ALA A 15 26.87 50.14 6.67
N THR A 16 27.76 49.16 6.61
CA THR A 16 28.34 48.66 5.37
C THR A 16 27.34 47.73 4.70
N GLY A 17 27.04 47.96 3.41
CA GLY A 17 26.17 47.09 2.62
C GLY A 17 26.88 45.79 2.19
N PHE A 18 26.09 44.81 1.77
CA PHE A 18 26.58 43.55 1.22
C PHE A 18 27.34 43.76 -0.09
N THR A 19 28.39 42.98 -0.30
CA THR A 19 29.11 42.96 -1.57
C THR A 19 28.42 42.06 -2.59
N LEU A 20 28.64 42.29 -3.88
CA LEU A 20 28.11 41.44 -4.95
C LEU A 20 28.50 39.96 -4.76
N ILE A 21 29.77 39.72 -4.40
CA ILE A 21 30.31 38.36 -4.23
C ILE A 21 29.62 37.62 -3.09
N GLU A 22 29.23 38.31 -2.02
CA GLU A 22 28.56 37.72 -0.87
C GLU A 22 27.14 37.23 -1.21
N VAL A 23 26.39 38.02 -1.98
CA VAL A 23 25.08 37.62 -2.49
C VAL A 23 25.20 36.43 -3.44
N ILE A 24 26.19 36.42 -4.33
CA ILE A 24 26.42 35.31 -5.26
C ILE A 24 26.77 34.02 -4.50
N ILE A 25 27.62 34.10 -3.48
CA ILE A 25 27.96 32.94 -2.64
C ILE A 25 26.72 32.44 -1.90
N ALA A 26 25.94 33.33 -1.29
CA ALA A 26 24.71 32.98 -0.59
C ALA A 26 23.70 32.28 -1.52
N MET A 27 23.50 32.82 -2.73
CA MET A 27 22.63 32.21 -3.75
C MET A 27 23.15 30.85 -4.22
N SER A 28 24.47 30.71 -4.39
CA SER A 28 25.08 29.45 -4.83
C SER A 28 24.86 28.35 -3.81
N ILE A 29 25.11 28.64 -2.52
CA ILE A 29 24.87 27.70 -1.42
C ILE A 29 23.37 27.37 -1.34
N PHE A 30 22.51 28.39 -1.40
CA PHE A 30 21.07 28.20 -1.35
C PHE A 30 20.56 27.32 -2.49
N ALA A 31 21.06 27.52 -3.72
CA ALA A 31 20.69 26.71 -4.88
C ALA A 31 21.09 25.25 -4.70
N ILE A 32 22.31 24.98 -4.20
CA ILE A 32 22.79 23.62 -3.94
C ILE A 32 21.93 22.95 -2.86
N VAL A 33 21.69 23.62 -1.74
CA VAL A 33 20.87 23.09 -0.64
C VAL A 33 19.44 22.80 -1.12
N SER A 34 18.86 23.71 -1.90
CA SER A 34 17.51 23.55 -2.47
C SER A 34 17.44 22.35 -3.41
N LEU A 35 18.45 22.17 -4.27
CA LEU A 35 18.52 21.02 -5.17
C LEU A 35 18.62 19.69 -4.41
N LEU A 36 19.47 19.64 -3.38
CA LEU A 36 19.61 18.46 -2.52
C LEU A 36 18.30 18.14 -1.78
N ALA A 37 17.64 19.15 -1.23
CA ALA A 37 16.35 18.98 -0.56
C ALA A 37 15.27 18.44 -1.51
N TYR A 38 15.17 19.01 -2.72
CA TYR A 38 14.22 18.56 -3.73
C TYR A 38 14.51 17.12 -4.20
N SER A 39 15.78 16.80 -4.43
CA SER A 39 16.21 15.44 -4.79
C SER A 39 15.89 14.42 -3.69
N GLY A 40 16.12 14.78 -2.42
CA GLY A 40 15.75 13.96 -1.27
C GLY A 40 14.25 13.69 -1.20
N LEU A 41 13.42 14.73 -1.38
CA LEU A 41 11.97 14.58 -1.40
C LEU A 41 11.51 13.65 -2.54
N ASN A 42 12.05 13.84 -3.74
CA ASN A 42 11.72 12.98 -4.89
C ASN A 42 12.08 11.52 -4.62
N THR A 43 13.21 11.26 -3.97
CA THR A 43 13.65 9.91 -3.58
C THR A 43 12.68 9.27 -2.60
N VAL A 44 12.18 10.02 -1.61
CA VAL A 44 11.17 9.55 -0.66
C VAL A 44 9.85 9.24 -1.37
N MET A 45 9.40 10.11 -2.27
CA MET A 45 8.17 9.90 -3.05
C MET A 45 8.24 8.63 -3.90
N LEU A 46 9.36 8.41 -4.60
CA LEU A 46 9.60 7.20 -5.38
C LEU A 46 9.64 5.94 -4.50
N SER A 47 10.28 6.03 -3.34
CA SER A 47 10.35 4.90 -2.39
C SER A 47 8.96 4.56 -1.83
N LYS A 48 8.16 5.57 -1.51
CA LYS A 48 6.77 5.41 -1.09
C LYS A 48 5.95 4.71 -2.17
N SER A 49 6.01 5.18 -3.42
CA SER A 49 5.26 4.57 -4.53
C SER A 49 5.62 3.10 -4.75
N ARG A 50 6.91 2.74 -4.68
CA ARG A 50 7.36 1.34 -4.76
C ARG A 50 6.84 0.49 -3.60
N THR A 51 6.79 1.08 -2.40
CA THR A 51 6.26 0.42 -1.20
C THR A 51 4.76 0.18 -1.34
N GLU A 52 4.00 1.16 -1.84
CA GLU A 52 2.56 1.04 -2.08
C GLU A 52 2.23 -0.13 -3.02
N VAL A 53 2.92 -0.24 -4.17
CA VAL A 53 2.76 -1.37 -5.10
C VAL A 53 3.04 -2.72 -4.42
N SER A 54 4.07 -2.77 -3.57
CA SER A 54 4.42 -3.99 -2.83
C SER A 54 3.35 -4.35 -1.80
N LEU A 55 2.78 -3.35 -1.12
CA LEU A 55 1.69 -3.53 -0.15
C LEU A 55 0.41 -4.01 -0.83
N GLU A 56 0.05 -3.44 -1.98
CA GLU A 56 -1.10 -3.89 -2.79
C GLU A 56 -0.94 -5.37 -3.16
N ARG A 57 0.24 -5.77 -3.66
CA ARG A 57 0.49 -7.17 -4.02
C ARG A 57 0.40 -8.11 -2.81
N LEU A 58 0.92 -7.70 -1.66
CA LEU A 58 0.81 -8.49 -0.43
C LEU A 58 -0.64 -8.60 0.06
N GLN A 59 -1.43 -7.53 -0.07
CA GLN A 59 -2.84 -7.53 0.28
C GLN A 59 -3.63 -8.51 -0.59
N GLU A 60 -3.40 -8.52 -1.90
CA GLU A 60 -4.02 -9.48 -2.83
C GLU A 60 -3.72 -10.91 -2.41
N LEU A 61 -2.46 -11.22 -2.13
CA LEU A 61 -2.04 -12.55 -1.67
C LEU A 61 -2.69 -12.93 -0.34
N GLN A 62 -2.79 -11.99 0.60
CA GLN A 62 -3.43 -12.23 1.89
C GLN A 62 -4.92 -12.52 1.75
N LEU A 63 -5.64 -11.78 0.89
CA LEU A 63 -7.04 -12.03 0.59
C LEU A 63 -7.26 -13.39 -0.08
N ALA A 64 -6.38 -13.75 -1.02
CA ALA A 64 -6.41 -15.07 -1.65
C ALA A 64 -6.21 -16.20 -0.61
N MET A 65 -5.21 -16.06 0.26
CA MET A 65 -4.94 -17.04 1.32
C MET A 65 -6.07 -17.15 2.35
N LEU A 66 -6.69 -16.03 2.73
CA LEU A 66 -7.86 -16.02 3.60
C LEU A 66 -9.04 -16.76 2.96
N THR A 67 -9.30 -16.48 1.69
CA THR A 67 -10.39 -17.13 0.93
C THR A 67 -10.17 -18.64 0.86
N LEU A 68 -8.97 -19.07 0.48
CA LEU A 68 -8.59 -20.48 0.47
C LEU A 68 -8.77 -21.12 1.86
N THR A 69 -8.26 -20.48 2.90
CA THR A 69 -8.34 -20.99 4.27
C THR A 69 -9.80 -21.16 4.71
N PHE A 70 -10.65 -20.16 4.48
CA PHE A 70 -12.06 -20.26 4.84
C PHE A 70 -12.76 -21.37 4.06
N ASP A 71 -12.47 -21.55 2.78
CA ASP A 71 -13.11 -22.60 1.99
C ASP A 71 -12.69 -24.00 2.44
N PHE A 72 -11.40 -24.23 2.69
CA PHE A 72 -10.90 -25.51 3.17
C PHE A 72 -11.37 -25.85 4.59
N GLN A 73 -11.48 -24.86 5.48
CA GLN A 73 -12.01 -25.07 6.83
C GLN A 73 -13.49 -25.49 6.83
N HIS A 74 -14.24 -25.10 5.81
CA HIS A 74 -15.66 -25.42 5.67
C HIS A 74 -15.94 -26.62 4.75
N LEU A 75 -14.92 -27.41 4.43
CA LEU A 75 -15.05 -28.56 3.54
C LEU A 75 -16.11 -29.54 4.07
N SER A 76 -17.01 -29.95 3.18
CA SER A 76 -18.16 -30.80 3.48
C SER A 76 -18.04 -32.11 2.71
N VAL A 77 -18.23 -33.23 3.41
CA VAL A 77 -18.23 -34.58 2.83
C VAL A 77 -19.59 -34.86 2.19
N ARG A 78 -19.89 -34.23 1.06
CA ARG A 78 -21.11 -34.47 0.28
C ARG A 78 -20.81 -34.62 -1.20
N ASP A 79 -21.28 -35.72 -1.77
CA ASP A 79 -21.27 -35.93 -3.21
C ASP A 79 -22.37 -35.12 -3.89
N GLY A 80 -22.06 -34.60 -5.07
CA GLY A 80 -22.97 -33.83 -5.90
C GLY A 80 -23.45 -34.63 -7.10
N HIS A 81 -24.40 -34.06 -7.83
CA HIS A 81 -24.77 -34.53 -9.16
C HIS A 81 -24.64 -33.36 -10.13
N ASP A 82 -24.17 -33.62 -11.34
CA ASP A 82 -24.16 -32.62 -12.42
C ASP A 82 -25.56 -32.49 -13.06
N ALA A 83 -25.67 -31.59 -14.04
CA ALA A 83 -26.92 -31.34 -14.75
C ALA A 83 -27.40 -32.53 -15.62
N LEU A 84 -26.52 -33.49 -15.91
CA LEU A 84 -26.78 -34.70 -16.70
C LEU A 84 -27.00 -35.94 -15.81
N GLY A 85 -26.98 -35.77 -14.47
CA GLY A 85 -27.13 -36.86 -13.50
C GLY A 85 -25.84 -37.63 -13.18
N GLY A 86 -24.69 -37.18 -13.69
CA GLY A 86 -23.38 -37.73 -13.39
C GLY A 86 -22.96 -37.43 -11.95
N LEU A 87 -22.26 -38.38 -11.31
CA LEU A 87 -21.84 -38.27 -9.92
C LEU A 87 -20.58 -37.37 -9.82
N ILE A 88 -20.69 -36.28 -9.07
CA ILE A 88 -19.57 -35.38 -8.80
C ILE A 88 -18.98 -35.72 -7.43
N GLN A 89 -17.76 -36.22 -7.43
CA GLN A 89 -17.04 -36.55 -6.20
C GLN A 89 -16.95 -35.35 -5.26
N LYS A 90 -17.04 -35.59 -3.94
CA LYS A 90 -16.86 -34.60 -2.86
C LYS A 90 -15.58 -33.75 -2.98
N PHE A 91 -14.51 -34.31 -3.51
CA PHE A 91 -13.20 -33.68 -3.71
C PHE A 91 -12.55 -34.31 -4.94
N THR A 92 -12.07 -33.49 -5.87
CA THR A 92 -11.36 -33.96 -7.07
C THR A 92 -10.24 -32.99 -7.45
N THR A 93 -9.14 -33.56 -7.94
CA THR A 93 -7.96 -32.87 -8.49
C THR A 93 -7.58 -33.45 -9.87
N GLN A 94 -8.49 -34.24 -10.47
CA GLN A 94 -8.17 -35.11 -11.61
C GLN A 94 -8.38 -34.44 -12.98
N ASP A 95 -8.83 -33.19 -12.99
CA ASP A 95 -9.06 -32.42 -14.21
C ASP A 95 -7.81 -31.60 -14.55
N SER A 96 -7.33 -31.66 -15.80
CA SER A 96 -6.07 -31.03 -16.21
C SER A 96 -6.09 -29.50 -16.08
N ASN A 97 -7.28 -28.90 -16.10
CA ASN A 97 -7.45 -27.45 -16.05
C ASN A 97 -7.89 -26.94 -14.67
N LEU A 98 -8.10 -27.84 -13.70
CA LEU A 98 -8.54 -27.48 -12.35
C LEU A 98 -7.51 -27.95 -11.34
N ILE A 99 -7.12 -27.08 -10.41
CA ILE A 99 -6.26 -27.50 -9.29
C ILE A 99 -7.06 -28.37 -8.35
N VAL A 100 -8.24 -27.90 -7.95
CA VAL A 100 -9.07 -28.60 -6.98
C VAL A 100 -10.53 -28.16 -7.10
N SER A 101 -11.44 -29.12 -6.99
CA SER A 101 -12.87 -28.87 -6.85
C SER A 101 -13.43 -29.65 -5.66
N PHE A 102 -14.20 -28.98 -4.81
CA PHE A 102 -14.77 -29.58 -3.60
C PHE A 102 -16.07 -28.91 -3.16
N THR A 103 -16.83 -29.61 -2.31
CA THR A 103 -18.04 -29.06 -1.68
C THR A 103 -17.69 -28.46 -0.32
N ARG A 104 -18.15 -27.24 -0.05
CA ARG A 104 -18.06 -26.60 1.27
C ARG A 104 -19.44 -26.23 1.82
N SER A 105 -19.51 -26.08 3.13
CA SER A 105 -20.67 -25.58 3.86
C SER A 105 -20.45 -24.14 4.32
N GLY A 106 -21.36 -23.58 5.13
CA GLY A 106 -21.15 -22.26 5.75
C GLY A 106 -21.63 -21.07 4.93
N TRP A 107 -22.34 -21.27 3.82
CA TRP A 107 -23.00 -20.15 3.14
C TRP A 107 -24.06 -19.52 4.05
N ARG A 108 -23.89 -18.23 4.36
CA ARG A 108 -24.81 -17.48 5.22
C ARG A 108 -26.22 -17.51 4.62
N ASN A 109 -27.19 -17.98 5.41
CA ASN A 109 -28.62 -17.96 5.07
C ASN A 109 -29.42 -17.03 6.01
N PRO A 110 -29.13 -15.72 6.00
CA PRO A 110 -29.76 -14.77 6.94
C PRO A 110 -31.28 -14.66 6.72
N ALA A 111 -31.74 -14.87 5.49
CA ALA A 111 -33.16 -14.89 5.13
C ALA A 111 -33.89 -16.20 5.48
N LYS A 112 -33.19 -17.20 6.07
CA LYS A 112 -33.73 -18.52 6.47
C LYS A 112 -34.55 -19.23 5.37
N GLN A 113 -34.19 -19.05 4.12
CA GLN A 113 -34.88 -19.70 3.00
C GLN A 113 -34.62 -21.21 3.00
N PRO A 114 -35.57 -22.05 2.54
CA PRO A 114 -35.40 -23.50 2.43
C PRO A 114 -34.51 -23.85 1.23
N ARG A 115 -33.22 -23.52 1.35
CA ARG A 115 -32.20 -23.79 0.34
C ARG A 115 -30.99 -24.47 0.96
N SER A 116 -30.28 -25.25 0.15
CA SER A 116 -28.97 -25.79 0.52
C SER A 116 -28.00 -24.64 0.83
N THR A 117 -27.26 -24.77 1.93
CA THR A 117 -26.13 -23.89 2.30
C THR A 117 -24.80 -24.43 1.79
N LEU A 118 -24.82 -25.55 1.07
CA LEU A 118 -23.65 -26.17 0.47
C LEU A 118 -23.35 -25.54 -0.88
N GLN A 119 -22.07 -25.31 -1.13
CA GLN A 119 -21.57 -24.75 -2.37
C GLN A 119 -20.45 -25.62 -2.92
N ARG A 120 -20.45 -25.78 -4.24
CA ARG A 120 -19.32 -26.34 -4.98
C ARG A 120 -18.37 -25.19 -5.32
N VAL A 121 -17.10 -25.34 -4.95
CA VAL A 121 -16.03 -24.38 -5.24
C VAL A 121 -14.97 -25.08 -6.08
N THR A 122 -14.45 -24.36 -7.07
CA THR A 122 -13.43 -24.86 -7.98
C THR A 122 -12.35 -23.80 -8.15
N TYR A 123 -11.09 -24.19 -7.94
CA TYR A 123 -9.93 -23.33 -8.11
C TYR A 123 -9.19 -23.73 -9.39
N ARG A 124 -8.86 -22.73 -10.21
CA ARG A 124 -8.01 -22.85 -11.41
C ARG A 124 -7.00 -21.71 -11.43
N ILE A 125 -5.88 -21.94 -12.08
CA ILE A 125 -4.97 -20.86 -12.49
C ILE A 125 -5.47 -20.39 -13.86
N ASP A 126 -5.58 -19.08 -14.02
CA ASP A 126 -5.75 -18.43 -15.32
C ASP A 126 -4.38 -17.84 -15.67
N ASP A 127 -3.81 -18.27 -16.80
CA ASP A 127 -2.50 -17.81 -17.29
C ASP A 127 -2.64 -16.68 -18.35
N ASP A 128 -3.74 -15.92 -18.28
CA ASP A 128 -4.01 -14.76 -19.15
C ASP A 128 -3.13 -13.53 -18.82
#